data_AF-A0A6I1VXN0-F1
#
_entry.id   AF-A0A6I1VXN0-F1
#
_cell.length_a   1.000
_cell.length_b   1.000
_cell.length_c   1.000
_cell.angle_alpha   90.00
_cell.angle_beta   90.00
_cell.angle_gamma   90.00
#
_symmetry.space_group_name_H-M   'P 1'
#
loop_
_entity.id
_entity.type
_entity.pdbx_description
1 polymer ?
#
loop_
_entity_poly.entity_id
_entity_poly.type
_entity_poly.pdbx_seq_one_letter_code
_entity_poly.pdbx_strand_id
1 'polypeptide(L)'
;AHKRVIAIAVLVLFMGVESVGLRSNFSSDADHFDQLAEHVNQQFLPGDRIIVSDLFWYFSYVYYNKTPAQPMLYTPPTPDGVSGRPTAYGFGTLVNEDGAKIYVDHLADLPATPGRIWLISSVQPDDFAPIPSGWHKTQDLTIDDTQVRLYLTCGAADCGADLLTRQTTGQQN
;
A
#
# COMPACT_ATOMS: atom_id res chain seq x y z
N ALA A 1 3.53 38.76 -42.14
CA ALA A 1 4.49 37.70 -41.75
C ALA A 1 4.62 37.57 -40.22
N HIS A 2 4.94 38.65 -39.48
CA HIS A 2 5.21 38.58 -38.02
C HIS A 2 4.09 37.99 -37.15
N LYS A 3 2.82 38.31 -37.39
CA LYS A 3 1.70 37.74 -36.61
C LYS A 3 1.62 36.21 -36.70
N ARG A 4 1.95 35.64 -37.86
CA ARG A 4 1.97 34.17 -38.07
C ARG A 4 3.17 33.53 -37.36
N VAL A 5 4.33 34.19 -37.39
CA VAL A 5 5.52 33.73 -36.66
C VAL A 5 5.29 33.73 -35.15
N ILE A 6 4.65 34.78 -34.61
CA ILE A 6 4.31 34.86 -33.19
C ILE A 6 3.28 33.78 -32.82
N ALA A 7 2.23 33.58 -33.62
CA ALA A 7 1.23 32.54 -33.36
C ALA A 7 1.86 31.13 -33.34
N ILE A 8 2.77 30.83 -34.27
CA ILE A 8 3.49 29.55 -34.29
C ILE A 8 4.41 29.42 -33.08
N ALA A 9 5.12 30.47 -32.68
CA ALA A 9 5.99 30.44 -31.51
C ALA A 9 5.21 30.17 -30.23
N VAL A 10 4.04 30.79 -30.06
CA VAL A 10 3.16 30.55 -28.91
C VAL A 10 2.58 29.13 -28.93
N LEU A 11 2.19 28.62 -30.10
CA LEU A 11 1.70 27.25 -30.25
C LEU A 11 2.78 26.23 -29.86
N VAL A 12 4.01 26.41 -30.34
CA VAL A 12 5.15 25.53 -30.03
C VAL A 12 5.49 25.59 -28.54
N LEU A 13 5.44 26.79 -27.94
CA LEU A 13 5.62 26.95 -26.49
C LEU A 13 4.55 26.17 -25.72
N PHE A 14 3.29 26.32 -26.10
CA PHE A 14 2.17 25.62 -25.46
C PHE A 14 2.31 24.10 -25.57
N MET A 15 2.56 23.58 -26.78
CA MET A 15 2.81 22.16 -27.00
C MET A 15 4.02 21.64 -26.21
N GLY A 16 5.07 22.45 -26.07
CA GLY A 16 6.24 22.12 -25.26
C GLY A 16 5.89 21.98 -23.78
N VAL A 17 5.16 22.94 -23.22
CA VAL A 17 4.72 22.92 -21.81
C VAL A 17 3.79 21.73 -21.55
N GLU A 18 2.81 21.50 -22.43
CA GLU A 18 1.90 20.35 -22.33
C GLU A 18 2.67 19.02 -22.43
N SER A 19 3.67 18.91 -23.31
CA SER A 19 4.48 17.70 -23.44
C SER A 19 5.32 17.42 -22.20
N VAL A 20 5.86 18.46 -21.56
CA VAL A 20 6.57 18.33 -20.27
C VAL A 20 5.60 17.94 -19.15
N GLY A 21 4.41 18.55 -19.12
CA GLY A 21 3.35 18.21 -18.17
C GLY A 21 2.90 16.76 -18.31
N LEU A 22 2.60 16.31 -19.53
CA LEU A 22 2.27 14.91 -19.82
C LEU A 22 3.40 13.98 -19.39
N ARG A 23 4.65 14.27 -19.76
CA ARG A 23 5.78 13.41 -19.42
C ARG A 23 5.95 13.26 -17.91
N SER A 24 5.81 14.35 -17.15
CA SER A 24 5.88 14.32 -15.70
C SER A 24 4.78 13.45 -15.09
N ASN A 25 3.54 13.58 -15.59
CA ASN A 25 2.39 12.85 -15.06
C ASN A 25 2.46 11.35 -15.37
N PHE A 26 2.91 10.96 -16.57
CA PHE A 26 3.06 9.55 -16.92
C PHE A 26 4.22 8.86 -16.18
N SER A 27 5.22 9.61 -15.71
CA SER A 27 6.35 9.03 -15.00
C SER A 27 6.21 8.94 -13.48
N SER A 28 5.25 9.64 -12.85
CA SER A 28 5.27 9.79 -11.38
C SER A 28 4.37 8.84 -10.59
N ASP A 29 3.16 8.52 -11.07
CA ASP A 29 2.15 7.96 -10.14
C ASP A 29 1.90 6.45 -10.32
N ALA A 30 2.02 5.92 -11.55
CA ALA A 30 1.73 4.51 -11.84
C ALA A 30 2.96 3.58 -11.66
N ASP A 31 4.16 4.13 -11.84
CA ASP A 31 5.46 3.42 -11.87
C ASP A 31 6.14 3.31 -10.49
N HIS A 32 5.46 3.72 -9.42
CA HIS A 32 6.03 3.78 -8.06
C HIS A 32 5.33 2.82 -7.10
N PHE A 33 4.02 2.60 -7.29
CA PHE A 33 3.26 1.64 -6.48
C PHE A 33 3.56 0.18 -6.86
N ASP A 34 3.95 -0.06 -8.11
CA ASP A 34 4.46 -1.35 -8.57
C ASP A 34 5.75 -1.75 -7.81
N GLN A 35 6.62 -0.78 -7.49
CA GLN A 35 7.84 -1.01 -6.72
C GLN A 35 7.54 -1.41 -5.27
N LEU A 36 6.52 -0.80 -4.64
CA LEU A 36 6.03 -1.25 -3.32
C LEU A 36 5.48 -2.67 -3.38
N ALA A 37 4.63 -2.97 -4.36
CA ALA A 37 4.06 -4.29 -4.53
C ALA A 37 5.14 -5.33 -4.87
N GLU A 38 6.12 -4.99 -5.70
CA GLU A 38 7.25 -5.84 -6.05
C GLU A 38 8.13 -6.14 -4.83
N HIS A 39 8.35 -5.15 -3.95
CA HIS A 39 9.03 -5.36 -2.67
C HIS A 39 8.33 -6.43 -1.82
N VAL A 40 7.00 -6.35 -1.70
CA VAL A 40 6.22 -7.37 -0.98
C VAL A 40 6.26 -8.71 -1.72
N ASN A 41 6.07 -8.72 -3.04
CA ASN A 41 6.06 -9.94 -3.86
C ASN A 41 7.35 -10.75 -3.69
N GLN A 42 8.51 -10.09 -3.62
CA GLN A 42 9.83 -10.74 -3.48
C GLN A 42 10.08 -11.31 -2.08
N GLN A 43 9.43 -10.76 -1.05
CA GLN A 43 9.64 -11.13 0.35
C GLN A 43 8.45 -11.86 0.99
N PHE A 44 7.40 -12.11 0.20
CA PHE A 44 6.20 -12.77 0.65
C PHE A 44 6.49 -14.20 1.09
N LEU A 45 5.99 -14.56 2.27
CA LEU A 45 5.98 -15.94 2.76
C LEU A 45 4.55 -16.46 2.88
N PRO A 46 4.32 -17.78 2.69
CA PRO A 46 3.02 -18.37 2.96
C PRO A 46 2.53 -18.05 4.37
N GLY A 47 1.34 -17.47 4.47
CA GLY A 47 0.74 -17.03 5.74
C GLY A 47 0.89 -15.53 6.03
N ASP A 48 1.68 -14.81 5.24
CA ASP A 48 1.72 -13.34 5.30
C ASP A 48 0.33 -12.77 4.97
N ARG A 49 -0.07 -11.74 5.73
CA ARG A 49 -1.29 -10.96 5.46
C ARG A 49 -0.90 -9.62 4.88
N ILE A 50 -1.70 -9.15 3.94
CA ILE A 50 -1.47 -7.87 3.28
C ILE A 50 -2.71 -7.01 3.51
N ILE A 51 -2.51 -5.83 4.08
CA ILE A 51 -3.58 -4.89 4.43
C ILE A 51 -3.27 -3.54 3.78
N VAL A 52 -4.24 -3.02 3.05
CA VAL A 52 -4.13 -1.76 2.31
C VAL A 52 -5.08 -0.73 2.92
N SER A 53 -4.59 0.49 3.10
CA SER A 53 -5.23 1.59 3.83
C SER A 53 -6.60 2.03 3.30
N ASP A 54 -6.75 2.18 1.99
CA ASP A 54 -7.98 2.69 1.38
C ASP A 54 -8.28 2.05 0.02
N LEU A 55 -9.47 2.37 -0.50
CA LEU A 55 -10.00 1.77 -1.72
C LEU A 55 -9.22 2.16 -2.99
N PHE A 56 -8.63 3.37 -3.02
CA PHE A 56 -7.82 3.83 -4.14
C PHE A 56 -6.54 2.98 -4.24
N TRP A 57 -5.81 2.85 -3.13
CA TRP A 57 -4.60 2.01 -3.08
C TRP A 57 -4.89 0.52 -3.20
N TYR A 58 -6.05 0.06 -2.72
CA TYR A 58 -6.43 -1.36 -2.77
C TYR A 58 -6.49 -1.89 -4.19
N PHE A 59 -7.11 -1.16 -5.14
CA PHE A 59 -7.15 -1.62 -6.53
C PHE A 59 -5.78 -1.58 -7.20
N SER A 60 -4.98 -0.56 -6.92
CA SER A 60 -3.58 -0.51 -7.37
C SER A 60 -2.79 -1.71 -6.86
N TYR A 61 -2.99 -2.10 -5.60
CA TYR A 61 -2.31 -3.25 -5.03
C TYR A 61 -2.79 -4.57 -5.61
N VAL A 62 -4.10 -4.76 -5.74
CA VAL A 62 -4.69 -5.95 -6.39
C VAL A 62 -4.12 -6.14 -7.80
N TYR A 63 -3.93 -5.05 -8.55
CA TYR A 63 -3.37 -5.10 -9.90
C TYR A 63 -1.91 -5.60 -9.95
N TYR A 64 -1.05 -5.16 -9.01
CA TYR A 64 0.37 -5.51 -8.98
C TYR A 64 0.73 -6.72 -8.09
N ASN A 65 -0.22 -7.21 -7.29
CA ASN A 65 0.00 -8.34 -6.39
C ASN A 65 0.22 -9.64 -7.18
N LYS A 66 1.38 -10.26 -7.01
CA LYS A 66 1.74 -11.56 -7.61
C LYS A 66 1.71 -12.69 -6.57
N THR A 67 1.40 -12.37 -5.31
CA THR A 67 1.31 -13.35 -4.22
C THR A 67 -0.03 -14.09 -4.26
N PRO A 68 -0.12 -15.30 -3.67
CA PRO A 68 -1.40 -15.99 -3.52
C PRO A 68 -2.30 -15.40 -2.42
N ALA A 69 -1.82 -14.41 -1.65
CA ALA A 69 -2.63 -13.79 -0.60
C ALA A 69 -3.66 -12.85 -1.21
N GLN A 70 -4.92 -12.99 -0.76
CA GLN A 70 -5.97 -12.01 -1.00
C GLN A 70 -5.65 -10.76 -0.16
N PRO A 71 -5.41 -9.59 -0.77
CA PRO A 71 -5.24 -8.35 -0.02
C PRO A 71 -6.52 -8.04 0.77
N MET A 72 -6.34 -7.47 1.96
CA MET A 72 -7.41 -6.99 2.82
C MET A 72 -7.48 -5.47 2.74
N LEU A 73 -8.68 -4.92 2.82
CA LEU A 73 -8.94 -3.48 2.82
C LEU A 73 -9.19 -3.02 4.26
N TYR A 74 -8.42 -2.03 4.71
CA TYR A 74 -8.63 -1.39 5.99
C TYR A 74 -9.82 -0.43 5.92
N THR A 75 -10.78 -0.57 6.82
CA THR A 75 -12.05 0.15 6.81
C THR A 75 -12.42 0.66 8.21
N PRO A 76 -11.52 1.40 8.89
CA PRO A 76 -11.74 1.80 10.27
C PRO A 76 -13.02 2.62 10.40
N PRO A 77 -13.82 2.40 11.45
CA PRO A 77 -14.92 3.29 11.73
C PRO A 77 -14.38 4.69 12.04
N THR A 78 -15.15 5.70 11.65
CA THR A 78 -14.91 7.09 12.06
C THR A 78 -14.90 7.24 13.58
N PRO A 79 -14.36 8.34 14.14
CA PRO A 79 -14.42 8.61 15.58
C PRO A 79 -15.84 8.55 16.19
N ASP A 80 -16.87 8.85 15.39
CA ASP A 80 -18.29 8.78 15.80
C ASP A 80 -18.90 7.36 15.66
N GLY A 81 -18.09 6.36 15.28
CA GLY A 81 -18.50 4.97 15.15
C GLY A 81 -19.17 4.61 13.81
N VAL A 82 -19.24 5.54 12.85
CA VAL A 82 -19.76 5.26 11.50
C VAL A 82 -18.79 4.36 10.76
N SER A 83 -19.29 3.29 10.12
CA SER A 83 -18.52 2.36 9.31
C SER A 83 -17.66 3.05 8.25
N GLY A 84 -16.37 2.69 8.17
CA GLY A 84 -15.46 3.13 7.10
C GLY A 84 -15.57 2.29 5.82
N ARG A 85 -16.39 1.23 5.82
CA ARG A 85 -16.56 0.34 4.67
C ARG A 85 -17.14 1.10 3.45
N PRO A 86 -16.66 0.80 2.23
CA PRO A 86 -17.23 1.37 1.01
C PRO A 86 -18.73 1.10 0.89
N THR A 87 -19.46 2.05 0.31
CA THR A 87 -20.89 1.87 0.03
C THR A 87 -21.10 0.98 -1.20
N ALA A 88 -22.33 0.53 -1.41
CA ALA A 88 -22.72 -0.21 -2.62
C ALA A 88 -22.84 0.69 -3.88
N TYR A 89 -22.10 1.79 -3.94
CA TYR A 89 -22.11 2.74 -5.06
C TYR A 89 -20.68 3.10 -5.49
N GLY A 90 -20.50 3.50 -6.75
CA GLY A 90 -19.19 3.83 -7.32
C GLY A 90 -18.21 2.68 -7.20
N PHE A 91 -16.96 2.97 -6.84
CA PHE A 91 -15.89 1.97 -6.69
C PHE A 91 -16.19 0.91 -5.62
N GLY A 92 -17.01 1.21 -4.61
CA GLY A 92 -17.35 0.24 -3.56
C GLY A 92 -18.16 -0.95 -4.09
N THR A 93 -18.85 -0.81 -5.22
CA THR A 93 -19.54 -1.93 -5.89
C THR A 93 -18.61 -3.07 -6.29
N LEU A 94 -17.32 -2.79 -6.53
CA LEU A 94 -16.33 -3.77 -6.97
C LEU A 94 -15.82 -4.66 -5.83
N VAL A 95 -16.07 -4.29 -4.57
CA VAL A 95 -15.56 -5.00 -3.39
C VAL A 95 -16.67 -5.48 -2.44
N ASN A 96 -17.91 -5.02 -2.64
CA ASN A 96 -19.00 -5.25 -1.71
C ASN A 96 -19.35 -6.74 -1.55
N GLU A 97 -19.30 -7.53 -2.62
CA GLU A 97 -19.61 -8.96 -2.58
C GLU A 97 -18.61 -9.76 -1.74
N ASP A 98 -17.34 -9.36 -1.74
CA ASP A 98 -16.28 -9.98 -0.95
C ASP A 98 -16.00 -9.27 0.38
N GLY A 99 -16.76 -8.22 0.70
CA GLY A 99 -16.51 -7.35 1.84
C GLY A 99 -16.36 -8.09 3.17
N ALA A 100 -17.17 -9.13 3.40
CA ALA A 100 -17.08 -9.96 4.61
C ALA A 100 -15.74 -10.73 4.77
N LYS A 101 -14.98 -10.89 3.68
CA LYS A 101 -13.70 -11.61 3.68
C LYS A 101 -12.50 -10.65 3.71
N ILE A 102 -12.65 -9.46 3.14
CA ILE A 102 -11.52 -8.55 2.89
C ILE A 102 -11.49 -7.35 3.83
N TYR A 103 -12.60 -6.97 4.46
CA TYR A 103 -12.64 -5.78 5.32
C TYR A 103 -11.99 -6.02 6.68
N VAL A 104 -11.15 -5.08 7.09
CA VAL A 104 -10.51 -5.02 8.40
C VAL A 104 -10.88 -3.69 9.03
N ASP A 105 -11.83 -3.70 9.96
CA ASP A 105 -12.25 -2.47 10.65
C ASP A 105 -11.26 -2.09 11.77
N HIS A 106 -10.70 -3.08 12.46
CA HIS A 106 -9.68 -2.87 13.48
C HIS A 106 -8.50 -3.82 13.29
N LEU A 107 -7.26 -3.30 13.32
CA LEU A 107 -6.06 -4.14 13.27
C LEU A 107 -5.98 -5.13 14.45
N ALA A 108 -6.58 -4.76 15.59
CA ALA A 108 -6.65 -5.60 16.78
C ALA A 108 -7.57 -6.83 16.62
N ASP A 109 -8.49 -6.83 15.64
CA ASP A 109 -9.39 -7.96 15.38
C ASP A 109 -8.69 -9.07 14.59
N LEU A 110 -7.50 -8.81 14.06
CA LEU A 110 -6.71 -9.81 13.38
C LEU A 110 -6.25 -10.87 14.38
N PRO A 111 -6.29 -12.17 14.03
CA PRO A 111 -5.87 -13.25 14.89
C PRO A 111 -4.50 -12.98 15.53
N ALA A 112 -4.45 -13.06 16.86
CA ALA A 112 -3.24 -12.88 17.67
C ALA A 112 -2.21 -14.02 17.51
N THR A 113 -2.31 -14.81 16.44
CA THR A 113 -1.32 -15.82 16.09
C THR A 113 -0.04 -15.12 15.62
N PRO A 114 1.15 -15.65 15.97
CA PRO A 114 2.41 -15.21 15.35
C PRO A 114 2.26 -15.18 13.83
N GLY A 115 2.57 -14.05 13.23
CA GLY A 115 2.38 -13.83 11.81
C GLY A 115 3.08 -12.57 11.32
N ARG A 116 3.16 -12.47 10.00
CA ARG A 116 3.74 -11.35 9.25
C ARG A 116 2.60 -10.56 8.61
N ILE A 117 2.58 -9.26 8.86
CA ILE A 117 1.54 -8.37 8.35
C ILE A 117 2.19 -7.21 7.61
N TRP A 118 1.89 -7.12 6.33
CA TRP A 118 2.26 -6.01 5.47
C TRP A 118 1.16 -4.94 5.51
N LEU A 119 1.53 -3.72 5.91
CA LEU A 119 0.66 -2.55 5.88
C LEU A 119 1.10 -1.62 4.75
N ILE A 120 0.19 -1.32 3.82
CA ILE A 120 0.44 -0.46 2.65
C ILE A 120 -0.44 0.78 2.74
N SER A 121 0.17 1.96 2.82
CA SER A 121 -0.54 3.22 2.99
C SER A 121 0.16 4.40 2.34
N SER A 122 -0.52 5.53 2.33
CA SER A 122 0.16 6.82 2.25
C SER A 122 1.07 7.01 3.48
N VAL A 123 2.08 7.85 3.38
CA VAL A 123 2.95 8.24 4.52
C VAL A 123 2.20 9.16 5.47
N GLN A 124 1.38 10.08 4.94
CA GLN A 124 0.64 11.05 5.73
C GLN A 124 -0.78 11.29 5.15
N PRO A 125 -1.85 11.20 5.97
CA PRO A 125 -1.84 10.74 7.37
C PRO A 125 -1.44 9.26 7.49
N ASP A 126 -0.97 8.85 8.67
CA ASP A 126 -0.75 7.42 8.94
C ASP A 126 -2.10 6.74 9.14
N ASP A 127 -2.65 6.20 8.06
CA ASP A 127 -3.99 5.60 8.03
C ASP A 127 -4.17 4.44 9.00
N PHE A 128 -3.08 3.77 9.39
CA PHE A 128 -3.11 2.61 10.27
C PHE A 128 -2.91 2.95 11.75
N ALA A 129 -2.71 4.23 12.09
CA ALA A 129 -2.49 4.62 13.47
C ALA A 129 -3.81 4.57 14.30
N PRO A 130 -3.76 4.03 15.54
CA PRO A 130 -2.60 3.46 16.21
C PRO A 130 -2.35 1.99 15.85
N ILE A 131 -1.08 1.62 15.72
CA ILE A 131 -0.65 0.22 15.58
C ILE A 131 -0.84 -0.52 16.92
N PRO A 132 -1.36 -1.76 16.94
CA PRO A 132 -1.51 -2.53 18.18
C PRO A 132 -0.18 -2.73 18.93
N SER A 133 -0.20 -2.64 20.27
CA SER A 133 1.02 -2.62 21.11
C SER A 133 1.86 -3.90 21.10
N GLY A 134 1.33 -5.00 20.56
CA GLY A 134 2.05 -6.27 20.39
C GLY A 134 2.69 -6.46 19.01
N TRP A 135 2.58 -5.45 18.14
CA TRP A 135 3.14 -5.54 16.79
C TRP A 135 4.52 -4.91 16.74
N HIS A 136 5.48 -5.64 16.17
CA HIS A 136 6.86 -5.20 16.05
C HIS A 136 7.20 -4.93 14.58
N LYS A 137 7.48 -3.66 14.25
CA LYS A 137 7.94 -3.28 12.90
C LYS A 137 9.31 -3.91 12.65
N THR A 138 9.44 -4.68 11.58
CA THR A 138 10.71 -5.34 11.21
C THR A 138 11.30 -4.79 9.92
N GLN A 139 10.47 -4.26 9.02
CA GLN A 139 10.90 -3.62 7.78
C GLN A 139 9.97 -2.47 7.43
N ASP A 140 10.51 -1.50 6.72
CA ASP A 140 9.78 -0.42 6.08
C ASP A 140 10.48 0.05 4.81
N LEU A 141 9.67 0.43 3.83
CA LEU A 141 10.10 1.05 2.59
C LEU A 141 9.11 2.17 2.25
N THR A 142 9.65 3.35 1.94
CA THR A 142 8.89 4.52 1.52
C THR A 142 9.29 4.88 0.10
N ILE A 143 8.30 5.08 -0.76
CA ILE A 143 8.46 5.55 -2.14
C ILE A 143 7.52 6.74 -2.31
N ASP A 144 8.10 7.92 -2.44
CA ASP A 144 7.41 9.22 -2.42
C ASP A 144 6.48 9.39 -1.22
N ASP A 145 5.17 9.46 -1.47
CA ASP A 145 4.12 9.63 -0.47
C ASP A 145 3.45 8.32 -0.09
N THR A 146 3.97 7.18 -0.55
CA THR A 146 3.48 5.84 -0.22
C THR A 146 4.51 5.03 0.56
N GLN A 147 4.04 4.07 1.34
CA GLN A 147 4.89 3.23 2.16
C GLN A 147 4.34 1.81 2.31
N VAL A 148 5.26 0.87 2.50
CA VAL A 148 4.98 -0.49 2.97
C VAL A 148 5.74 -0.72 4.27
N ARG A 149 5.07 -1.29 5.27
CA ARG A 149 5.65 -1.62 6.58
C ARG A 149 5.33 -3.07 6.93
N LEU A 150 6.35 -3.85 7.27
CA LEU A 150 6.19 -5.22 7.75
C LEU A 150 6.19 -5.26 9.29
N TYR A 151 5.16 -5.86 9.85
CA TYR A 151 5.02 -6.11 11.28
C TYR A 151 5.00 -7.61 11.59
N LEU A 152 5.57 -7.97 12.73
CA LEU A 152 5.39 -9.26 13.37
C LEU A 152 4.41 -9.15 14.53
N THR A 153 3.48 -10.11 14.66
CA THR A 153 2.45 -10.15 15.71
C THR A 153 2.74 -11.10 16.87
N CYS A 154 3.97 -11.62 16.97
CA CYS A 154 4.40 -12.47 18.07
C CYS A 154 4.65 -11.68 19.37
N GLY A 155 4.52 -12.34 20.52
CA GLY A 155 5.02 -11.80 21.78
C GLY A 155 6.55 -11.65 21.71
N ALA A 156 7.09 -10.60 22.35
CA ALA A 156 8.51 -10.22 22.25
C ALA A 156 9.53 -11.35 22.51
N ALA A 157 9.18 -12.37 23.29
CA ALA A 157 10.02 -13.54 23.54
C ALA A 157 10.11 -14.52 22.35
N ASP A 158 9.03 -14.65 21.57
CA ASP A 158 8.94 -15.59 20.44
C ASP A 158 9.50 -14.96 19.15
N CYS A 159 9.36 -13.64 18.96
CA CYS A 159 9.94 -12.94 17.81
C CYS A 159 11.48 -12.92 17.85
N GLY A 160 12.08 -12.85 19.05
CA GLY A 160 13.54 -12.78 19.21
C GLY A 160 14.27 -14.03 18.72
N ALA A 161 13.67 -15.22 18.88
CA ALA A 161 14.27 -16.47 18.44
C ALA A 161 14.24 -16.65 16.91
N ASP A 162 13.15 -16.26 16.23
CA ASP A 162 13.04 -16.37 14.76
C ASP A 162 13.92 -15.34 14.04
N LEU A 163 14.04 -14.11 14.59
CA LEU A 163 14.93 -13.07 14.04
C LEU A 163 16.41 -13.45 14.19
N LEU A 164 16.82 -14.03 15.32
CA LEU A 164 18.21 -14.47 15.55
C LEU A 164 18.59 -15.68 14.69
N THR A 165 17.67 -16.65 14.50
CA THR A 165 17.92 -17.85 13.69
C THR A 165 18.09 -17.52 12.20
N ARG A 166 17.39 -16.49 11.70
CA ARG A 166 17.51 -16.04 10.30
C ARG A 166 18.76 -15.20 10.04
N GLN A 167 19.26 -14.45 11.02
CA GLN A 167 20.54 -13.73 10.88
C GLN A 167 21.73 -14.68 10.80
N THR A 168 21.73 -15.80 11.53
CA THR A 168 22.82 -16.80 11.47
C THR A 168 22.81 -17.63 10.19
N THR A 169 21.67 -17.77 9.52
CA THR A 169 21.53 -18.58 8.29
C THR A 169 21.85 -17.77 7.02
N GLY A 170 21.83 -16.43 7.09
CA GLY A 170 22.16 -15.54 5.97
C GLY A 170 23.66 -15.28 5.74
N GLN A 171 24.56 -15.87 6.56
CA GLN A 171 26.02 -15.73 6.42
C GLN A 171 26.72 -16.93 5.75
N GLN A 172 25.96 -17.89 5.23
CA GLN A 172 26.50 -19.00 4.44
C GLN A 172 25.72 -19.12 3.12
N ASN A 173 26.00 -18.21 2.19
CA ASN A 173 25.95 -18.45 0.74
C ASN A 173 26.78 -17.39 0.03
#